data_AF-A0A841PEE8-F1
#
_entry.id   AF-A0A841PEE8-F1
#
_cell.length_a   1.000
_cell.length_b   1.000
_cell.length_c   1.000
_cell.angle_alpha   90.00
_cell.angle_beta   90.00
_cell.angle_gamma   90.00
#
_symmetry.space_group_name_H-M   'P 1'
#
loop_
_entity.id
_entity.type
_entity.pdbx_description
1 polymer ?
#
loop_
_entity_poly.entity_id
_entity_poly.type
_entity_poly.pdbx_seq_one_letter_code
_entity_poly.pdbx_strand_id
1 'polypeptide(L)'
;MRIFTRNGHNWTSKYRSLVGAAKRLGVENAIMDGEIVVLNEAGLSDFAALRKAITRREQDLYFVAFDLLHLNGHDLRDMDLEDRREILEGIIEPDSPIQFSQALPGDAKAIFELIDKAGIEGVVSKRA
;
A
#
# COMPACT_ATOMS: atom_id res chain seq x y z
N MET A 1 14.63 7.01 -4.13
CA MET A 1 13.32 6.73 -3.50
C MET A 1 12.75 8.02 -2.96
N ARG A 2 11.48 8.34 -3.30
CA ARG A 2 10.76 9.51 -2.80
C ARG A 2 9.33 9.08 -2.50
N ILE A 3 8.77 9.55 -1.39
CA ILE A 3 7.38 9.30 -0.99
C ILE A 3 6.63 10.62 -1.04
N PHE A 4 5.52 10.63 -1.78
CA PHE A 4 4.65 11.78 -1.95
C PHE A 4 3.28 11.47 -1.39
N THR A 5 2.67 12.44 -0.71
CA THR A 5 1.26 12.35 -0.33
C THR A 5 0.37 12.63 -1.54
N ARG A 6 -0.94 12.36 -1.41
CA ARG A 6 -1.96 12.73 -2.40
C ARG A 6 -1.90 14.20 -2.86
N ASN A 7 -1.45 15.11 -1.99
CA ASN A 7 -1.32 16.54 -2.28
C ASN A 7 0.07 16.93 -2.79
N GLY A 8 0.92 15.96 -3.14
CA GLY A 8 2.27 16.18 -3.68
C GLY A 8 3.33 16.56 -2.64
N HIS A 9 3.03 16.49 -1.34
CA HIS A 9 4.03 16.78 -0.32
C HIS A 9 5.05 15.67 -0.22
N ASN A 10 6.33 16.01 -0.38
CA ASN A 10 7.42 15.05 -0.20
C ASN A 10 7.61 14.74 1.30
N TRP A 11 7.27 13.51 1.70
CA TRP A 11 7.36 13.02 3.08
C TRP A 11 8.44 11.96 3.27
N THR A 12 9.39 11.87 2.35
CA THR A 12 10.47 10.85 2.37
C THR A 12 11.22 10.79 3.71
N SER A 13 11.43 11.93 4.39
CA SER A 13 12.12 11.99 5.68
C SER A 13 11.31 11.46 6.87
N LYS A 14 9.98 11.36 6.74
CA LYS A 14 9.07 10.87 7.79
C LYS A 14 8.84 9.36 7.74
N TYR A 15 9.30 8.71 6.67
CA TYR A 15 9.00 7.32 6.35
C TYR A 15 10.29 6.53 6.10
N ARG A 16 11.29 6.69 6.98
CA ARG A 16 12.64 6.14 6.72
C ARG A 16 12.66 4.61 6.72
N SER A 17 11.83 3.98 7.56
CA SER A 17 11.59 2.54 7.60
C SER A 17 11.13 2.01 6.23
N LEU A 18 10.09 2.63 5.66
CA LEU A 18 9.54 2.30 4.34
C LEU A 18 10.54 2.57 3.22
N VAL A 19 11.32 3.65 3.28
CA VAL A 19 12.40 3.91 2.31
C VAL A 19 13.45 2.81 2.35
N GLY A 20 13.79 2.28 3.53
CA GLY A 20 14.70 1.16 3.69
C GLY A 20 14.16 -0.12 3.07
N ALA A 21 12.87 -0.42 3.26
CA ALA A 21 12.22 -1.57 2.66
C ALA A 21 12.09 -1.45 1.13
N ALA A 22 11.72 -0.29 0.62
CA ALA A 22 11.57 -0.06 -0.81
C ALA A 22 12.89 -0.23 -1.58
N LYS A 23 14.04 -0.03 -0.94
CA LYS A 23 15.37 -0.28 -1.53
C LYS A 23 15.68 -1.77 -1.69
N ARG A 24 14.97 -2.67 -0.99
CA ARG A 24 15.20 -4.12 -1.06
C ARG A 24 14.41 -4.81 -2.17
N LEU A 25 13.45 -4.11 -2.80
CA LEU A 25 12.63 -4.63 -3.90
C LEU A 25 13.45 -5.09 -5.14
N GLY A 26 14.75 -4.78 -5.22
CA GLY A 26 15.61 -5.26 -6.31
C GLY A 26 15.31 -4.66 -7.69
N VAL A 27 14.49 -3.62 -7.77
CA VAL A 27 14.12 -2.92 -9.01
C VAL A 27 14.99 -1.68 -9.23
N GLU A 28 15.23 -1.32 -10.48
CA GLU A 28 16.01 -0.11 -10.84
C GLU A 28 15.21 1.16 -10.56
N ASN A 29 13.94 1.16 -10.95
CA ASN A 29 13.00 2.23 -10.69
C ASN A 29 11.55 1.73 -10.72
N ALA A 30 10.70 2.27 -9.86
CA ALA A 30 9.28 1.95 -9.83
C ALA A 30 8.45 3.14 -9.33
N ILE A 31 7.20 3.24 -9.80
CA ILE A 31 6.18 4.13 -9.25
C ILE A 31 5.02 3.23 -8.79
N MET A 32 4.83 3.16 -7.48
CA MET A 32 3.74 2.40 -6.85
C MET A 32 2.71 3.35 -6.28
N ASP A 33 1.45 2.95 -6.35
CA ASP A 33 0.35 3.62 -5.68
C ASP A 33 -0.20 2.73 -4.56
N GLY A 34 -0.58 3.34 -3.44
CA GLY A 34 -0.89 2.61 -2.21
C GLY A 34 -1.29 3.50 -1.04
N GLU A 35 -1.62 2.86 0.07
CA GLU A 35 -2.03 3.52 1.32
C GLU A 35 -1.01 3.24 2.43
N ILE A 36 -0.78 4.23 3.30
CA ILE A 36 0.04 4.03 4.50
C ILE A 36 -0.88 3.75 5.68
N VAL A 37 -0.67 2.61 6.35
CA VAL A 37 -1.50 2.15 7.46
C VAL A 37 -0.67 1.85 8.69
N VAL A 38 -1.32 1.82 9.85
CA VAL A 38 -0.81 1.23 11.08
C VAL A 38 -1.75 0.10 11.44
N LEU A 39 -1.21 -1.05 11.83
CA LEU A 39 -2.02 -2.17 12.29
C LEU A 39 -2.17 -2.12 13.82
N ASN A 40 -3.37 -2.41 14.32
CA ASN A 40 -3.60 -2.67 15.73
C ASN A 40 -3.20 -4.11 16.10
N GLU A 41 -3.38 -4.49 17.37
CA GLU A 41 -3.05 -5.83 17.86
C GLU A 41 -3.83 -6.96 17.17
N ALA A 42 -4.97 -6.64 16.54
CA ALA A 42 -5.77 -7.57 15.76
C ALA A 42 -5.39 -7.60 14.27
N GLY A 43 -4.35 -6.87 13.85
CA GLY A 43 -3.90 -6.80 12.46
C GLY A 43 -4.78 -5.91 11.56
N LEU A 44 -5.65 -5.08 12.14
CA LEU A 44 -6.55 -4.19 11.40
C LEU A 44 -6.01 -2.76 11.36
N SER A 45 -6.33 -2.01 10.31
CA SER A 45 -5.91 -0.62 10.15
C SER A 45 -6.46 0.29 11.26
N ASP A 46 -5.58 1.04 11.95
CA ASP A 46 -5.93 2.01 12.99
C ASP A 46 -5.53 3.44 12.56
N PHE A 47 -6.50 4.17 12.03
CA PHE A 47 -6.33 5.56 11.57
C PHE A 47 -6.05 6.55 12.71
N ALA A 48 -6.60 6.31 13.91
CA ALA A 48 -6.33 7.14 15.07
C ALA A 48 -4.86 7.00 15.52
N ALA A 49 -4.31 5.80 15.43
CA ALA A 49 -2.90 5.52 15.69
C ALA A 49 -1.99 6.06 14.59
N LEU A 50 -2.41 6.05 13.31
CA LEU A 50 -1.61 6.52 12.17
C LEU A 50 -1.05 7.94 12.37
N ARG A 51 -1.88 8.89 12.83
CA ARG A 51 -1.43 10.28 13.07
C ARG A 51 -0.31 10.36 14.10
N LYS A 52 -0.35 9.51 15.14
CA LYS A 52 0.70 9.43 16.17
C LYS A 52 1.93 8.70 15.64
N ALA A 53 1.75 7.63 14.87
CA ALA A 53 2.83 6.80 14.35
C ALA A 53 3.74 7.57 13.37
N ILE A 54 3.17 8.36 12.47
CA ILE A 54 3.91 9.22 11.52
C ILE A 54 4.94 10.13 12.21
N THR A 55 4.72 10.48 13.48
CA THR A 55 5.61 11.39 14.23
C THR A 55 6.45 10.69 15.30
N ARG A 56 6.02 9.53 15.81
CA ARG A 56 6.62 8.90 17.00
C ARG A 56 6.99 7.42 16.86
N ARG A 57 6.42 6.71 15.89
CA ARG A 57 6.57 5.25 15.71
C ARG A 57 6.60 4.89 14.23
N GLU A 58 7.61 5.39 13.52
CA GLU A 58 7.74 5.19 12.06
C GLU A 58 7.93 3.70 11.68
N GLN A 59 8.37 2.88 12.63
CA GLN A 59 8.54 1.43 12.45
C GLN A 59 7.23 0.64 12.43
N ASP A 60 6.12 1.21 12.94
CA ASP A 60 4.80 0.55 12.95
C ASP A 60 4.01 0.82 11.67
N LEU A 61 4.62 1.52 10.71
CA LEU A 61 3.99 1.92 9.46
C LEU A 61 4.18 0.86 8.38
N TYR A 62 3.08 0.51 7.74
CA TYR A 62 3.04 -0.34 6.56
C TYR A 62 2.62 0.49 5.35
N PHE A 63 3.19 0.20 4.18
CA PHE A 63 2.70 0.69 2.90
C PHE A 63 2.01 -0.45 2.17
N VAL A 64 0.70 -0.34 2.01
CA VAL A 64 -0.12 -1.32 1.31
C VAL A 64 -0.30 -0.85 -0.13
N ALA A 65 0.49 -1.43 -1.03
CA ALA A 65 0.51 -1.11 -2.45
C ALA A 65 -0.66 -1.80 -3.18
N PHE A 66 -1.36 -1.08 -4.05
CA PHE A 66 -2.50 -1.59 -4.78
C PHE A 66 -2.41 -1.42 -6.30
N ASP A 67 -1.40 -0.72 -6.81
CA ASP A 67 -1.17 -0.47 -8.24
C ASP A 67 0.31 -0.16 -8.52
N LEU A 68 0.76 -0.47 -9.73
CA LEU A 68 2.11 -0.24 -10.22
C LEU A 68 2.03 0.53 -11.54
N LEU A 69 2.50 1.78 -11.54
CA LEU A 69 2.36 2.69 -12.67
C LEU A 69 3.59 2.69 -13.59
N HIS A 70 4.75 2.34 -13.06
CA HIS A 70 6.01 2.31 -13.80
C HIS A 70 6.96 1.29 -13.20
N LEU A 71 7.73 0.60 -14.04
CA LEU A 71 8.76 -0.35 -13.63
C LEU A 71 9.92 -0.37 -14.63
N ASN A 72 11.16 -0.19 -14.15
CA ASN A 72 12.40 -0.35 -14.91
C ASN A 72 12.39 0.33 -16.30
N GLY A 73 11.90 1.57 -16.36
CA GLY A 73 11.83 2.35 -17.60
C GLY A 73 10.56 2.15 -18.44
N HIS A 74 9.66 1.27 -18.01
CA HIS A 74 8.38 1.01 -18.68
C HIS A 74 7.22 1.69 -17.94
N ASP A 75 6.45 2.49 -18.67
CA ASP A 75 5.16 3.00 -18.23
C ASP A 75 4.12 1.89 -18.40
N LEU A 76 3.44 1.53 -17.30
CA LEU A 76 2.50 0.42 -17.29
C LEU A 76 1.05 0.90 -17.39
N ARG A 77 0.78 2.21 -17.41
CA ARG A 77 -0.58 2.77 -17.29
C ARG A 77 -1.54 2.38 -18.42
N ASP A 78 -1.01 1.95 -19.56
CA ASP A 78 -1.78 1.46 -20.71
C ASP A 78 -2.12 -0.04 -20.62
N MET A 79 -1.58 -0.77 -19.62
CA MET A 79 -1.92 -2.17 -19.35
C MET A 79 -3.19 -2.28 -18.50
N ASP A 80 -3.85 -3.44 -18.53
CA ASP A 80 -5.00 -3.71 -17.67
C ASP A 80 -4.59 -3.74 -16.18
N LEU A 81 -5.50 -3.35 -15.29
CA LEU A 81 -5.19 -3.25 -13.85
C LEU A 81 -4.80 -4.61 -13.26
N GLU A 82 -5.37 -5.70 -13.76
CA GLU A 82 -5.05 -7.06 -13.32
C GLU A 82 -3.59 -7.40 -13.60
N ASP A 83 -3.10 -7.16 -14.82
CA ASP A 83 -1.71 -7.39 -15.20
C ASP A 83 -0.75 -6.55 -14.35
N ARG A 84 -1.07 -5.28 -14.12
CA ARG A 84 -0.23 -4.40 -13.26
C ARG A 84 -0.16 -4.90 -11.83
N ARG A 85 -1.25 -5.47 -11.30
CA ARG A 85 -1.32 -6.02 -9.95
C ARG A 85 -0.54 -7.33 -9.84
N GLU A 86 -0.56 -8.18 -10.86
CA GLU A 86 0.23 -9.40 -10.89
C GLU A 86 1.74 -9.09 -10.87
N ILE A 87 2.18 -8.12 -11.67
CA ILE A 87 3.57 -7.64 -11.65
C ILE A 87 3.93 -7.06 -10.28
N LEU A 88 3.04 -6.26 -9.69
CA LEU A 88 3.24 -5.67 -8.36
C LEU A 88 3.42 -6.74 -7.28
N GLU A 89 2.58 -7.78 -7.28
CA GLU A 89 2.69 -8.89 -6.32
C GLU A 89 4.04 -9.60 -6.46
N GLY A 90 4.51 -9.82 -7.69
CA GLY A 90 5.78 -10.49 -7.96
C GLY A 90 7.04 -9.75 -7.51
N ILE A 91 6.98 -8.44 -7.29
CA ILE A 91 8.13 -7.64 -6.84
C ILE A 91 8.16 -7.38 -5.32
N ILE A 92 7.07 -7.71 -4.60
CA ILE A 92 6.98 -7.47 -3.15
C ILE A 92 7.53 -8.69 -2.40
N GLU A 93 8.53 -8.45 -1.55
CA GLU A 93 9.10 -9.49 -0.70
C GLU A 93 8.14 -9.87 0.45
N PRO A 94 8.08 -11.16 0.84
CA PRO A 94 7.43 -11.59 2.07
C PRO A 94 8.00 -10.86 3.30
N ASP A 95 7.17 -10.67 4.33
CA ASP A 95 7.54 -10.03 5.61
C ASP A 95 8.11 -8.60 5.49
N SER A 96 7.90 -7.93 4.36
CA SER A 96 8.28 -6.54 4.15
C SER A 96 7.25 -5.58 4.75
N PRO A 97 7.62 -4.40 5.29
CA PRO A 97 6.62 -3.38 5.64
C PRO A 97 5.94 -2.78 4.39
N ILE A 98 6.38 -3.16 3.18
CA ILE A 98 5.62 -2.97 1.93
C ILE A 98 4.80 -4.24 1.69
N GLN A 99 3.49 -4.09 1.62
CA GLN A 99 2.53 -5.18 1.52
C GLN A 99 1.71 -5.04 0.24
N PHE A 100 1.35 -6.16 -0.37
CA PHE A 100 0.42 -6.18 -1.51
C PHE A 100 -1.03 -6.13 -1.01
N SER A 101 -1.84 -5.25 -1.60
CA SER A 101 -3.28 -5.20 -1.36
C SER A 101 -3.97 -6.37 -2.06
N GLN A 102 -4.18 -7.46 -1.31
CA GLN A 102 -4.94 -8.61 -1.79
C GLN A 102 -6.39 -8.21 -2.08
N ALA A 103 -6.92 -8.71 -3.19
CA ALA A 103 -8.34 -8.58 -3.48
C ALA A 103 -9.12 -9.46 -2.49
N LEU A 104 -10.17 -8.93 -1.89
CA LEU A 104 -11.11 -9.74 -1.12
C LEU A 104 -12.04 -10.47 -2.11
N PRO A 105 -11.97 -11.81 -2.22
CA PRO A 105 -12.89 -12.55 -3.07
C PRO A 105 -14.29 -12.53 -2.43
N GLY A 106 -15.31 -12.13 -3.19
CA GLY A 106 -16.70 -12.17 -2.72
C GLY A 106 -17.61 -11.10 -3.34
N ASP A 107 -18.91 -11.24 -3.10
CA ASP A 107 -19.90 -10.21 -3.43
C ASP A 107 -19.59 -8.92 -2.65
N ALA A 108 -19.61 -7.77 -3.34
CA ALA A 108 -19.31 -6.46 -2.77
C ALA A 108 -20.18 -6.16 -1.54
N LYS A 109 -21.42 -6.69 -1.50
CA LYS A 109 -22.31 -6.56 -0.35
C LYS A 109 -21.84 -7.35 0.86
N ALA A 110 -21.38 -8.59 0.66
CA ALA A 110 -20.85 -9.43 1.73
C ALA A 110 -19.53 -8.87 2.28
N ILE A 111 -18.67 -8.34 1.40
CA ILE A 111 -17.43 -7.65 1.77
C ILE A 111 -17.74 -6.40 2.62
N PHE A 112 -18.73 -5.60 2.20
CA PHE A 112 -19.14 -4.41 2.94
C PHE A 112 -19.66 -4.74 4.35
N GLU A 113 -20.49 -5.78 4.50
CA GLU A 113 -21.01 -6.22 5.81
C GLU A 113 -19.91 -6.77 6.74
N LEU A 114 -18.90 -7.45 6.18
CA LEU A 114 -17.72 -7.90 6.93
C LEU A 114 -16.86 -6.73 7.42
N ILE A 115 -16.71 -5.72 6.58
CA ILE A 115 -15.90 -4.51 6.84
C ILE A 115 -16.56 -3.60 7.88
N ASP A 116 -17.87 -3.42 7.80
CA ASP A 116 -18.66 -2.69 8.81
C ASP A 116 -18.54 -3.37 10.19
N LYS A 117 -18.64 -4.71 10.23
CA LYS A 117 -18.44 -5.49 11.47
C LYS A 117 -17.01 -5.50 11.99
N ALA A 118 -16.02 -5.40 11.11
CA ALA A 118 -14.61 -5.36 11.45
C ALA A 118 -14.11 -3.95 11.82
N GLY A 119 -14.94 -2.92 11.65
CA GLY A 119 -14.54 -1.53 11.90
C GLY A 119 -13.52 -0.99 10.90
N ILE A 120 -13.50 -1.55 9.68
CA ILE A 120 -12.62 -1.11 8.59
C ILE A 120 -13.28 0.10 7.91
N GLU A 121 -12.58 1.25 7.85
CA GLU A 121 -13.17 2.55 7.46
C GLU A 121 -13.65 2.62 5.99
N GLY A 122 -13.18 1.75 5.10
CA GLY A 122 -13.65 1.79 3.71
C GLY A 122 -13.05 0.77 2.76
N VAL A 123 -13.70 0.62 1.61
CA VAL A 123 -13.26 -0.21 0.47
C VAL A 123 -13.07 0.69 -0.74
N VAL A 124 -11.99 0.48 -1.49
CA VAL A 124 -11.82 1.08 -2.81
C VAL A 124 -12.14 0.02 -3.86
N SER A 125 -13.28 0.16 -4.53
CA SER A 125 -13.58 -0.63 -5.72
C SER A 125 -12.84 -0.03 -6.90
N LYS A 126 -11.99 -0.82 -7.55
CA LYS A 126 -11.36 -0.44 -8.83
C LYS A 126 -12.04 -1.20 -9.96
N ARG A 127 -12.21 -0.55 -11.12
CA ARG A 127 -12.67 -1.22 -12.33
C ARG A 127 -11.49 -2.04 -12.88
N ALA A 128 -11.73 -3.32 -13.13
CA ALA A 128 -10.84 -4.13 -13.95
C ALA A 128 -10.87 -3.59 -15.39
#